data_AF-A0A534ZC11-F1
#
_entry.id   AF-A0A534ZC11-F1
#
_cell.length_a   1.000
_cell.length_b   1.000
_cell.length_c   1.000
_cell.angle_alpha   90.00
_cell.angle_beta   90.00
_cell.angle_gamma   90.00
#
_symmetry.space_group_name_H-M   'P 1'
#
loop_
_entity.id
_entity.type
_entity.pdbx_description
1 polymer ?
#
loop_
_entity_poly.entity_id
_entity_poly.type
_entity_poly.pdbx_seq_one_letter_code
_entity_poly.pdbx_strand_id
1 'polypeptide(L)'
;MGGGNPFTAFTGMSGFFMSAVLPANPVKVGDTWTKDYDQTNPDGTGAVHVTSKSKYLRDETVNGTKSAVVETTSSSTIDTTIDMSKAAGAQSNTGLLPGGGQLQSIAIKGTVTSDVTTWIDPNGHRIVKSHQTGTDDATMTINLSASGAQSIPGLTGPISIKGDQTADLKPA
;
A
#
# COMPACT_ATOMS: atom_id res chain seq x y z
N MET A 1 -0.06 -26.95 3.28
CA MET A 1 -0.32 -25.73 4.07
C MET A 1 0.92 -24.87 3.96
N GLY A 2 0.97 -23.97 2.97
CA GLY A 2 2.13 -23.12 2.72
C GLY A 2 2.08 -21.92 3.65
N GLY A 3 3.10 -21.76 4.50
CA GLY A 3 3.22 -20.60 5.38
C GLY A 3 3.40 -19.34 4.55
N GLY A 4 2.38 -18.48 4.55
CA GLY A 4 2.51 -17.12 4.04
C GLY A 4 3.48 -16.35 4.94
N ASN A 5 4.58 -15.87 4.36
CA ASN A 5 5.56 -15.05 5.05
C ASN A 5 4.87 -13.76 5.55
N PRO A 6 4.97 -13.35 6.82
CA PRO A 6 4.35 -12.11 7.30
C PRO A 6 4.85 -10.86 6.55
N PHE A 7 6.05 -10.91 5.96
CA PHE A 7 6.49 -9.87 5.02
C PHE A 7 5.58 -9.77 3.80
N THR A 8 4.96 -10.86 3.34
CA THR A 8 4.00 -10.84 2.22
C THR A 8 2.66 -10.20 2.58
N ALA A 9 2.26 -10.22 3.85
CA ALA A 9 1.11 -9.46 4.35
C ALA A 9 1.42 -7.95 4.38
N PHE A 10 2.68 -7.58 4.63
CA PHE A 10 3.16 -6.20 4.53
C PHE A 10 3.39 -5.73 3.09
N THR A 11 3.88 -6.60 2.19
CA THR A 11 3.85 -6.30 0.74
C THR A 11 2.41 -6.28 0.21
N GLY A 12 1.45 -6.84 0.95
CA GLY A 12 0.01 -6.69 0.74
C GLY A 12 -0.58 -5.41 1.34
N MET A 13 0.18 -4.71 2.21
CA MET A 13 -0.05 -3.29 2.54
C MET A 13 0.51 -2.37 1.45
N SER A 14 0.48 -2.80 0.18
CA SER A 14 0.72 -1.98 -1.01
C SER A 14 -0.39 -0.91 -1.22
N GLY A 15 -0.80 -0.22 -0.16
CA GLY A 15 -0.97 1.22 -0.29
C GLY A 15 0.43 1.73 -0.66
N PHE A 16 0.65 2.39 -1.79
CA PHE A 16 -0.08 3.57 -2.22
C PHE A 16 -0.22 3.56 -3.75
N PHE A 17 -1.46 3.35 -4.20
CA PHE A 17 -1.95 3.36 -5.59
C PHE A 17 -1.36 2.32 -6.56
N MET A 18 -1.95 1.13 -6.56
CA MET A 18 -1.82 0.20 -7.69
C MET A 18 -2.62 0.63 -8.94
N SER A 19 -3.39 1.72 -8.82
CA SER A 19 -4.21 2.30 -9.87
C SER A 19 -4.25 3.82 -9.76
N ALA A 20 -4.38 4.50 -10.90
CA ALA A 20 -4.50 5.95 -10.97
C ALA A 20 -5.60 6.51 -10.07
N VAL A 21 -5.35 7.68 -9.49
CA VAL A 21 -6.35 8.45 -8.77
C VAL A 21 -7.29 9.08 -9.78
N LEU A 22 -8.56 8.71 -9.79
CA LEU A 22 -9.53 9.25 -10.76
C LEU A 22 -9.98 10.68 -10.42
N PRO A 23 -10.26 11.53 -11.44
CA PRO A 23 -10.77 12.87 -11.22
C PRO A 23 -12.23 12.85 -10.72
N ALA A 24 -12.66 13.92 -10.06
CA ALA A 24 -14.05 14.05 -9.59
C ALA A 24 -15.04 14.42 -10.70
N ASN A 25 -14.53 14.99 -11.80
CA ASN A 25 -15.31 15.45 -12.94
C ASN A 25 -14.73 14.85 -14.24
N PRO A 26 -15.52 14.80 -15.33
CA PRO A 26 -15.01 14.43 -16.64
C PRO A 26 -13.79 15.29 -17.04
N VAL A 27 -12.77 14.64 -17.59
CA VAL A 27 -11.51 15.27 -18.03
C VAL A 27 -11.22 14.93 -19.48
N LYS A 28 -10.37 15.73 -20.11
CA LYS A 28 -9.87 15.54 -21.48
C LYS A 28 -8.37 15.25 -21.45
N VAL A 29 -7.86 14.73 -22.57
CA VAL A 29 -6.42 14.52 -22.74
C VAL A 29 -5.67 15.83 -22.51
N GLY A 30 -4.64 15.79 -21.67
CA GLY A 30 -3.85 16.94 -21.24
C GLY A 30 -4.22 17.48 -19.86
N ASP A 31 -5.42 17.22 -19.37
CA ASP A 31 -5.88 17.72 -18.08
C ASP A 31 -5.11 17.06 -16.92
N THR A 32 -4.93 17.84 -15.86
CA THR A 32 -4.29 17.40 -14.61
C THR A 32 -5.19 17.64 -13.41
N TRP A 33 -5.10 16.79 -12.40
CA TRP A 33 -5.80 16.98 -11.13
C TRP A 33 -4.94 16.50 -9.97
N THR A 34 -5.23 17.03 -8.79
CA THR A 34 -4.56 16.69 -7.54
C THR A 34 -5.58 16.20 -6.54
N LYS A 35 -5.22 15.22 -5.71
CA LYS A 35 -5.95 14.89 -4.49
C LYS A 35 -5.02 14.87 -3.31
N ASP A 36 -5.52 15.39 -2.20
CA ASP A 36 -4.84 15.48 -0.93
C ASP A 36 -5.84 15.00 0.13
N TYR A 37 -5.49 13.94 0.87
CA TYR A 37 -6.38 13.36 1.86
C TYR A 37 -5.62 12.54 2.89
N ASP A 38 -6.24 12.38 4.06
CA ASP A 38 -5.81 11.44 5.08
C ASP A 38 -6.60 10.15 5.00
N GLN A 39 -5.89 9.03 4.93
CA GLN A 39 -6.46 7.71 5.14
C GLN A 39 -6.32 7.36 6.61
N THR A 40 -7.43 7.34 7.33
CA THR A 40 -7.45 6.89 8.72
C THR A 40 -7.14 5.40 8.80
N ASN A 41 -6.45 5.00 9.87
CA ASN A 41 -6.19 3.59 10.16
C ASN A 41 -7.40 2.97 10.89
N PRO A 42 -8.24 2.14 10.24
CA PRO A 42 -9.42 1.57 10.88
C PRO A 42 -9.05 0.55 11.98
N ASP A 43 -7.88 -0.08 11.86
CA ASP A 43 -7.43 -1.16 12.73
C ASP A 43 -6.54 -0.64 13.87
N GLY A 44 -6.53 0.66 14.15
CA GLY A 44 -5.72 1.21 15.23
C GLY A 44 -5.76 2.73 15.33
N THR A 45 -4.60 3.36 15.40
CA THR A 45 -4.45 4.82 15.51
C THR A 45 -3.55 5.38 14.42
N GLY A 46 -3.55 6.71 14.30
CA GLY A 46 -2.78 7.42 13.30
C GLY A 46 -3.47 7.44 11.94
N ALA A 47 -2.75 7.96 10.95
CA ALA A 47 -3.25 8.13 9.59
C ALA A 47 -2.10 8.06 8.60
N VAL A 48 -2.45 7.88 7.33
CA VAL A 48 -1.55 8.11 6.22
C VAL A 48 -2.01 9.34 5.47
N HIS A 49 -1.15 10.35 5.43
CA HIS A 49 -1.36 11.52 4.60
C HIS A 49 -0.91 11.23 3.18
N VAL A 50 -1.76 11.49 2.20
CA VAL A 50 -1.50 11.15 0.79
C VAL A 50 -1.73 12.38 -0.08
N THR A 51 -0.69 12.78 -0.81
CA THR A 51 -0.79 13.78 -1.88
C THR A 51 -0.52 13.09 -3.21
N SER A 52 -1.42 13.27 -4.17
CA SER A 52 -1.34 12.69 -5.50
C SER A 52 -1.56 13.74 -6.59
N LYS A 53 -0.80 13.65 -7.68
CA LYS A 53 -0.96 14.47 -8.88
C LYS A 53 -1.09 13.55 -10.08
N SER A 54 -2.16 13.73 -10.82
CA SER A 54 -2.50 12.89 -11.96
C SER A 54 -2.64 13.69 -13.24
N LYS A 55 -2.41 13.04 -14.38
CA LYS A 55 -2.53 13.62 -15.72
C LYS A 55 -3.15 12.62 -16.68
N TYR A 56 -4.14 13.07 -17.44
CA TYR A 56 -4.67 12.29 -18.56
C TYR A 56 -3.72 12.44 -19.77
N LEU A 57 -2.96 11.40 -20.07
CA LEU A 57 -1.90 11.45 -21.07
C LEU A 57 -2.41 11.35 -22.51
N ARG A 58 -3.23 10.33 -22.80
CA ARG A 58 -3.70 9.98 -24.15
C ARG A 58 -4.75 8.88 -24.12
N ASP A 59 -5.43 8.69 -25.25
CA ASP A 59 -6.10 7.43 -25.57
C ASP A 59 -5.10 6.43 -26.18
N GLU A 60 -5.19 5.15 -25.82
CA GLU A 60 -4.39 4.06 -26.38
C GLU A 60 -5.24 2.80 -26.55
N THR A 61 -5.08 2.07 -27.66
CA THR A 61 -5.75 0.77 -27.83
C THR A 61 -4.84 -0.34 -27.33
N VAL A 62 -5.27 -1.06 -26.30
CA VAL A 62 -4.55 -2.19 -25.72
C VAL A 62 -5.41 -3.44 -25.90
N ASN A 63 -4.90 -4.43 -26.63
CA ASN A 63 -5.61 -5.70 -26.92
C ASN A 63 -7.04 -5.47 -27.46
N GLY A 64 -7.21 -4.49 -28.37
CA GLY A 64 -8.50 -4.14 -28.95
C GLY A 64 -9.41 -3.28 -28.06
N THR A 65 -9.01 -2.96 -26.83
CA THR A 65 -9.76 -2.09 -25.91
C THR A 65 -9.22 -0.67 -25.97
N LYS A 66 -10.08 0.30 -26.32
CA LYS A 66 -9.73 1.72 -26.26
C LYS A 66 -9.65 2.15 -24.79
N SER A 67 -8.46 2.54 -24.36
CA SER A 67 -8.15 2.84 -22.96
C SER A 67 -7.67 4.27 -22.80
N ALA A 68 -8.14 4.95 -21.76
CA ALA A 68 -7.57 6.20 -21.27
C ALA A 68 -6.29 5.89 -20.50
N VAL A 69 -5.18 6.52 -20.87
CA VAL A 69 -3.89 6.37 -20.17
C VAL A 69 -3.72 7.52 -19.20
N VAL A 70 -3.65 7.19 -17.91
CA VAL A 70 -3.48 8.16 -16.83
C VAL A 70 -2.18 7.86 -16.08
N GLU A 71 -1.38 8.90 -15.88
CA GLU A 71 -0.23 8.88 -14.99
C GLU A 71 -0.63 9.51 -13.67
N THR A 72 -0.22 8.90 -12.55
CA THR A 72 -0.38 9.43 -11.20
C THR A 72 0.94 9.32 -10.47
N THR A 73 1.43 10.45 -9.98
CA THR A 73 2.53 10.50 -9.02
C THR A 73 1.97 10.77 -7.63
N SER A 74 2.52 10.13 -6.61
CA SER A 74 2.09 10.34 -5.24
C SER A 74 3.25 10.32 -4.25
N SER A 75 3.03 11.05 -3.16
CA SER A 75 3.86 11.01 -1.95
C SER A 75 2.93 10.78 -0.77
N SER A 76 3.32 9.87 0.10
CA SER A 76 2.57 9.53 1.30
C SER A 76 3.45 9.61 2.52
N THR A 77 2.94 10.21 3.60
CA THR A 77 3.58 10.19 4.92
C THR A 77 2.76 9.31 5.84
N ILE A 78 3.40 8.27 6.35
CA ILE A 78 2.80 7.23 7.20
C ILE A 78 3.15 7.55 8.65
N ASP A 79 2.15 7.61 9.51
CA ASP A 79 2.31 7.54 10.96
C ASP A 79 1.12 6.79 11.53
N THR A 80 1.24 5.47 11.60
CA THR A 80 0.14 4.58 12.00
C THR A 80 0.59 3.57 13.03
N THR A 81 -0.33 3.16 13.89
CA THR A 81 -0.16 2.00 14.76
C THR A 81 -1.35 1.08 14.58
N ILE A 82 -1.10 -0.15 14.13
CA ILE A 82 -2.11 -1.19 13.97
C ILE A 82 -2.23 -1.96 15.28
N ASP A 83 -3.44 -2.05 15.80
CA ASP A 83 -3.80 -2.82 17.00
C ASP A 83 -4.28 -4.20 16.56
N MET A 84 -3.50 -5.24 16.91
CA MET A 84 -3.82 -6.60 16.49
C MET A 84 -5.10 -7.15 17.12
N SER A 85 -5.61 -6.53 18.19
CA SER A 85 -6.91 -6.91 18.74
C SER A 85 -8.09 -6.44 17.88
N LYS A 86 -7.87 -5.47 16.99
CA LYS A 86 -8.90 -4.85 16.14
C LYS A 86 -8.83 -5.28 14.68
N ALA A 87 -7.65 -5.70 14.21
CA ALA A 87 -7.46 -6.14 12.83
C ALA A 87 -8.32 -7.38 12.49
N ALA A 88 -9.39 -7.18 11.73
CA ALA A 88 -10.26 -8.27 11.28
C ALA A 88 -9.49 -9.23 10.35
N GLY A 89 -9.37 -10.50 10.74
CA GLY A 89 -8.55 -11.50 10.02
C GLY A 89 -7.21 -11.82 10.71
N ALA A 90 -6.80 -11.02 11.69
CA ALA A 90 -5.76 -11.40 12.66
C ALA A 90 -6.35 -12.35 13.73
N GLN A 91 -7.12 -13.37 13.28
CA GLN A 91 -7.50 -14.49 14.14
C GLN A 91 -6.23 -15.12 14.70
N SER A 92 -5.89 -14.75 15.94
CA SER A 92 -5.33 -15.58 17.00
C SER A 92 -4.29 -16.66 16.61
N ASN A 93 -3.47 -16.47 15.57
CA ASN A 93 -2.43 -17.42 15.26
C ASN A 93 -1.18 -17.04 16.05
N THR A 94 -1.19 -17.56 17.28
CA THR A 94 -0.09 -17.92 18.18
C THR A 94 1.10 -18.65 17.52
N GLY A 95 1.31 -18.53 16.21
CA GLY A 95 2.31 -19.24 15.41
C GLY A 95 3.06 -18.41 14.37
N LEU A 96 2.81 -17.09 14.27
CA LEU A 96 3.60 -16.21 13.36
C LEU A 96 5.01 -15.90 13.89
N LEU A 97 5.21 -16.11 15.19
CA LEU A 97 6.42 -15.78 15.92
C LEU A 97 6.95 -17.07 16.57
N PRO A 98 8.18 -17.51 16.27
CA PRO A 98 8.79 -18.65 16.95
C PRO A 98 8.72 -18.44 18.47
N GLY A 99 8.12 -19.36 19.22
CA GLY A 99 8.07 -19.30 20.69
C GLY A 99 6.79 -18.75 21.33
N GLY A 100 5.69 -18.61 20.58
CA GLY A 100 4.35 -18.40 21.15
C GLY A 100 4.10 -16.97 21.69
N GLY A 101 4.98 -16.03 21.37
CA GLY A 101 4.79 -14.62 21.68
C GLY A 101 3.57 -14.02 20.98
N GLN A 102 2.71 -13.36 21.75
CA GLN A 102 1.56 -12.66 21.19
C GLN A 102 1.97 -11.27 20.71
N LEU A 103 1.73 -10.99 19.43
CA LEU A 103 1.87 -9.67 18.82
C LEU A 103 0.76 -8.75 19.34
N GLN A 104 1.12 -7.57 19.84
CA GLN A 104 0.15 -6.59 20.36
C GLN A 104 -0.16 -5.52 19.33
N SER A 105 0.88 -4.88 18.79
CA SER A 105 0.72 -3.83 17.80
C SER A 105 1.92 -3.72 16.88
N ILE A 106 1.71 -3.08 15.73
CA ILE A 106 2.77 -2.72 14.79
C ILE A 106 2.66 -1.21 14.56
N ALA A 107 3.72 -0.46 14.88
CA ALA A 107 3.82 0.95 14.56
C ALA A 107 4.66 1.14 13.29
N ILE A 108 4.22 2.00 12.38
CA ILE A 108 4.88 2.30 11.12
C ILE A 108 4.99 3.81 10.98
N LYS A 109 6.20 4.29 10.71
CA LYS A 109 6.45 5.70 10.43
C LYS A 109 7.38 5.83 9.23
N GLY A 110 7.03 6.65 8.25
CA GLY A 110 7.89 6.79 7.07
C GLY A 110 7.25 7.55 5.93
N THR A 111 7.92 7.48 4.78
CA THR A 111 7.48 8.06 3.53
C THR A 111 7.50 7.05 2.41
N VAL A 112 6.53 7.14 1.52
CA VAL A 112 6.44 6.34 0.30
C VAL A 112 6.19 7.27 -0.87
N THR A 113 6.92 7.09 -1.96
CA THR A 113 6.65 7.75 -3.22
C THR A 113 6.32 6.72 -4.29
N SER A 114 5.40 7.05 -5.19
CA SER A 114 5.04 6.17 -6.30
C SER A 114 4.73 6.95 -7.57
N ASP A 115 5.01 6.30 -8.69
CA ASP A 115 4.63 6.69 -10.04
C ASP A 115 3.90 5.51 -10.68
N VAL A 116 2.63 5.70 -11.01
CA VAL A 116 1.79 4.68 -11.64
C VAL A 116 1.20 5.20 -12.95
N THR A 117 1.41 4.43 -14.02
CA THR A 117 0.66 4.58 -15.28
C THR A 117 -0.42 3.52 -15.33
N THR A 118 -1.67 3.94 -15.50
CA THR A 118 -2.84 3.06 -15.59
C THR A 118 -3.55 3.22 -16.92
N TRP A 119 -3.93 2.11 -17.54
CA TRP A 119 -4.77 2.06 -18.73
C TRP A 119 -6.17 1.65 -18.29
N ILE A 120 -7.14 2.54 -18.52
CA ILE A 120 -8.51 2.40 -18.02
C ILE A 120 -9.45 2.29 -19.22
N ASP A 121 -10.29 1.26 -19.27
CA ASP A 121 -11.43 1.15 -20.18
C ASP A 121 -12.59 2.01 -19.62
N PRO A 122 -12.88 3.20 -20.17
CA PRO A 122 -13.87 4.10 -19.60
C PRO A 122 -15.29 3.56 -19.75
N ASN A 123 -15.52 2.75 -20.79
CA ASN A 123 -16.84 2.19 -21.11
C ASN A 123 -17.10 0.91 -20.31
N GLY A 124 -16.06 0.07 -20.15
CA GLY A 124 -16.11 -1.15 -19.36
C GLY A 124 -15.84 -0.96 -17.87
N HIS A 125 -15.56 0.28 -17.43
CA HIS A 125 -15.28 0.65 -16.03
C HIS A 125 -14.24 -0.24 -15.35
N ARG A 126 -13.14 -0.54 -16.04
CA ARG A 126 -12.12 -1.49 -15.58
C ARG A 126 -10.71 -1.06 -15.94
N ILE A 127 -9.74 -1.55 -15.16
CA ILE A 127 -8.32 -1.40 -15.47
C ILE A 127 -7.92 -2.48 -16.48
N VAL A 128 -7.26 -2.06 -17.56
CA VAL A 128 -6.75 -2.95 -18.61
C VAL A 128 -5.32 -3.40 -18.29
N LYS A 129 -4.51 -2.50 -17.73
CA LYS A 129 -3.21 -2.80 -17.12
C LYS A 129 -2.75 -1.62 -16.27
N SER A 130 -1.80 -1.84 -15.37
CA SER A 130 -1.03 -0.77 -14.76
C SER A 130 0.45 -1.15 -14.66
N HIS A 131 1.28 -0.12 -14.63
CA HIS A 131 2.71 -0.22 -14.35
C HIS A 131 3.02 0.80 -13.27
N GLN A 132 3.66 0.36 -12.20
CA GLN A 132 3.98 1.18 -11.04
C GLN A 132 5.45 1.01 -10.67
N THR A 133 6.09 2.12 -10.34
CA THR A 133 7.37 2.16 -9.64
C THR A 133 7.24 2.99 -8.37
N GLY A 134 8.16 2.85 -7.43
CA GLY A 134 8.10 3.62 -6.19
C GLY A 134 9.32 3.40 -5.31
N THR A 135 9.43 4.22 -4.27
CA THR A 135 10.47 4.11 -3.26
C THR A 135 9.88 4.25 -1.87
N ASP A 136 10.42 3.48 -0.93
CA ASP A 136 9.95 3.42 0.45
C ASP A 136 11.12 3.75 1.40
N ASP A 137 10.86 4.61 2.39
CA ASP A 137 11.74 4.85 3.53
C ASP A 137 10.90 4.93 4.79
N ALA A 138 10.83 3.82 5.52
CA ALA A 138 10.00 3.68 6.69
C ALA A 138 10.71 2.95 7.83
N THR A 139 10.14 3.07 9.01
CA THR A 139 10.55 2.34 10.20
C THR A 139 9.32 1.64 10.76
N MET A 140 9.46 0.34 10.99
CA MET A 140 8.46 -0.50 11.62
C MET A 140 8.91 -0.87 13.03
N THR A 141 8.03 -0.74 14.02
CA THR A 141 8.26 -1.24 15.37
C THR A 141 7.23 -2.31 15.68
N ILE A 142 7.71 -3.48 16.06
CA ILE A 142 6.87 -4.63 16.45
C ILE A 142 6.77 -4.64 17.96
N ASN A 143 5.57 -4.47 18.49
CA ASN A 143 5.30 -4.51 19.93
C ASN A 143 4.76 -5.90 20.30
N LEU A 144 5.52 -6.61 21.13
CA LEU A 144 5.19 -7.94 21.62
C LEU A 144 4.71 -7.88 23.07
N SER A 145 3.86 -8.84 23.44
CA SER A 145 3.59 -9.14 24.85
C SER A 145 4.88 -9.52 25.59
N ALA A 146 4.91 -9.35 26.92
CA ALA A 146 6.10 -9.61 27.74
C ALA A 146 6.62 -11.06 27.62
N SER A 147 5.72 -12.05 27.48
CA SER A 147 6.10 -13.44 27.19
C SER A 147 6.70 -13.62 25.79
N GLY A 148 6.24 -12.83 24.82
CA GLY A 148 6.75 -12.86 23.44
C GLY A 148 8.10 -12.18 23.26
N ALA A 149 8.35 -11.07 23.95
CA ALA A 149 9.64 -10.37 23.90
C ALA A 149 10.82 -11.22 24.40
N GLN A 150 10.56 -12.17 25.32
CA GLN A 150 11.59 -13.12 25.78
C GLN A 150 11.85 -14.26 24.79
N SER A 151 10.93 -14.51 23.86
CA SER A 151 10.98 -15.66 22.95
C SER A 151 11.73 -15.41 21.63
N ILE A 152 11.95 -14.14 21.24
CA ILE A 152 12.64 -13.81 19.98
C ILE A 152 13.66 -12.67 20.14
N PRO A 153 14.90 -13.01 20.54
CA PRO A 153 16.00 -12.06 20.53
C PRO A 153 16.21 -11.44 19.14
N GLY A 154 16.32 -10.11 19.06
CA GLY A 154 16.62 -9.39 17.82
C GLY A 154 15.42 -8.85 17.03
N LEU A 155 14.18 -9.17 17.43
CA LEU A 155 12.96 -8.52 16.91
C LEU A 155 12.46 -7.37 17.81
N THR A 156 13.17 -7.08 18.90
CA THR A 156 12.87 -5.98 19.81
C THR A 156 13.59 -4.71 19.36
N GLY A 157 12.87 -3.83 18.67
CA GLY A 157 13.39 -2.54 18.22
C GLY A 157 12.86 -2.12 16.85
N PRO A 158 13.15 -0.89 16.43
CA PRO A 158 12.77 -0.41 15.10
C PRO A 158 13.51 -1.18 14.00
N ILE A 159 12.75 -1.61 13.00
CA ILE A 159 13.23 -2.25 11.79
C ILE A 159 13.11 -1.21 10.67
N SER A 160 14.22 -0.86 10.04
CA SER A 160 14.22 0.03 8.87
C SER A 160 13.76 -0.73 7.62
N ILE A 161 12.87 -0.09 6.87
CA ILE A 161 12.36 -0.53 5.58
C ILE A 161 12.83 0.51 4.58
N LYS A 162 13.77 0.14 3.72
CA LYS A 162 14.22 0.96 2.59
C LYS A 162 14.20 0.09 1.34
N GLY A 163 13.64 0.60 0.25
CA GLY A 163 13.60 -0.17 -0.98
C GLY A 163 13.01 0.60 -2.15
N ASP A 164 13.31 0.07 -3.32
CA ASP A 164 12.66 0.41 -4.58
C ASP A 164 11.66 -0.70 -4.92
N GLN A 165 10.53 -0.32 -5.49
CA GLN A 165 9.46 -1.25 -5.87
C GLN A 165 9.08 -1.07 -7.34
N THR A 166 8.73 -2.18 -7.98
CA THR A 166 8.10 -2.21 -9.30
C THR A 166 7.01 -3.25 -9.30
N ALA A 167 5.82 -2.86 -9.78
CA ALA A 167 4.67 -3.74 -9.86
C ALA A 167 3.95 -3.54 -11.20
N ASP A 168 3.60 -4.65 -11.84
CA ASP A 168 2.77 -4.68 -13.04
C ASP A 168 1.47 -5.41 -12.70
N LEU A 169 0.33 -4.79 -13.04
CA LEU A 169 -0.96 -5.45 -12.98
C LEU A 169 -1.52 -5.65 -14.39
N LYS A 170 -2.03 -6.86 -14.62
CA LYS A 170 -2.78 -7.24 -15.80
C LYS A 170 -3.99 -8.07 -15.35
N PRO A 171 -5.18 -7.88 -15.94
CA PRO A 171 -6.29 -8.79 -15.75
C PRO A 171 -5.85 -10.24 -16.05
N ALA A 172 -6.34 -11.17 -15.23
CA ALA A 172 -6.11 -12.60 -15.40
C ALA A 172 -6.82 -13.16 -16.63
#